data_AF-A0A0U3F0L1-F1
#
_entry.id   AF-A0A0U3F0L1-F1
#
_cell.length_a   1.000
_cell.length_b   1.000
_cell.length_c   1.000
_cell.angle_alpha   90.00
_cell.angle_beta   90.00
_cell.angle_gamma   90.00
#
_symmetry.space_group_name_H-M   'P 1'
#
loop_
_entity.id
_entity.type
_entity.pdbx_description
1 polymer ?
#
loop_
_entity_poly.entity_id
_entity_poly.type
_entity_poly.pdbx_seq_one_letter_code
_entity_poly.pdbx_strand_id
1 'polypeptide(L)'
;MNSVSTPTAAAAIIDVRQIPPSQRHGLIFQHFESLPIGAWFDLHSDHEPLPLKQQFQALWPGQFDWEVLEGGPQQWRLRIGRRPAGKSCCGCCGGAAN
;
A
#
# COMPACT_ATOMS: atom_id res chain seq x y z
N MET A 1 -4.06 -29.09 15.20
CA MET A 1 -2.90 -28.24 14.87
C MET A 1 -3.24 -27.57 13.55
N ASN A 2 -4.28 -26.74 13.53
CA ASN A 2 -4.88 -26.27 12.28
C ASN A 2 -5.42 -24.87 12.56
N SER A 3 -4.52 -23.89 12.51
CA SER A 3 -4.91 -22.48 12.55
C SER A 3 -5.72 -22.21 11.28
N VAL A 4 -7.04 -22.14 11.43
CA VAL A 4 -7.95 -21.69 10.40
C VAL A 4 -7.69 -20.20 10.22
N SER A 5 -6.85 -19.85 9.25
CA SER A 5 -6.71 -18.47 8.80
C SER A 5 -8.04 -18.05 8.16
N THR A 6 -8.69 -17.11 8.82
CA THR A 6 -9.95 -16.47 8.46
C THR A 6 -10.00 -16.13 6.96
N PRO A 7 -11.06 -16.52 6.22
CA PRO A 7 -11.25 -16.05 4.86
C PRO A 7 -11.74 -14.60 4.92
N THR A 8 -10.80 -13.66 5.02
CA THR A 8 -11.10 -12.23 4.91
C THR A 8 -11.48 -11.95 3.46
N ALA A 9 -12.77 -11.64 3.26
CA ALA A 9 -13.42 -11.16 2.04
C ALA A 9 -12.47 -10.85 0.88
N ALA A 10 -12.47 -11.73 -0.14
CA ALA A 10 -11.85 -11.65 -1.47
C ALA A 10 -11.10 -10.35 -1.84
N ALA A 11 -10.08 -9.99 -1.08
CA ALA A 11 -9.20 -8.87 -1.38
C ALA A 11 -8.20 -9.33 -2.44
N ALA A 12 -7.93 -8.49 -3.43
CA ALA A 12 -6.91 -8.80 -4.44
C ALA A 12 -5.56 -9.01 -3.72
N ILE A 13 -4.84 -10.09 -4.05
CA ILE A 13 -3.52 -10.38 -3.47
C ILE A 13 -2.48 -10.14 -4.54
N ILE A 14 -1.56 -9.22 -4.29
CA ILE A 14 -0.41 -8.94 -5.16
C ILE A 14 0.83 -9.56 -4.53
N ASP A 15 1.38 -10.58 -5.18
CA ASP A 15 2.64 -11.20 -4.76
C ASP A 15 3.81 -10.57 -5.54
N VAL A 16 4.61 -9.74 -4.86
CA VAL A 16 5.77 -9.09 -5.50
C VAL A 16 6.93 -10.06 -5.75
N ARG A 17 6.90 -11.27 -5.17
CA ARG A 17 7.91 -12.31 -5.41
C ARG A 17 7.79 -12.88 -6.82
N GLN A 18 6.60 -12.77 -7.42
CA GLN A 18 6.33 -13.22 -8.78
C GLN A 18 6.57 -12.12 -9.83
N ILE A 19 6.85 -10.88 -9.40
CA ILE A 19 6.95 -9.71 -10.28
C ILE A 19 8.40 -9.22 -10.33
N PRO A 20 8.93 -8.90 -11.53
CA PRO A 20 10.25 -8.31 -11.65
C PRO A 20 10.41 -7.02 -10.81
N PRO A 21 11.58 -6.78 -10.17
CA PRO A 21 11.84 -5.59 -9.36
C PRO A 21 11.53 -4.26 -10.07
N SER A 22 11.75 -4.21 -11.38
CA SER A 22 11.49 -3.02 -12.21
C SER A 22 9.99 -2.75 -12.42
N GLN A 23 9.14 -3.79 -12.39
CA GLN A 23 7.71 -3.68 -12.67
C GLN A 23 6.84 -3.67 -11.42
N ARG A 24 7.32 -4.26 -10.31
CA ARG A 24 6.52 -4.39 -9.07
C ARG A 24 5.95 -3.05 -8.60
N HIS A 25 6.73 -1.98 -8.59
CA HIS A 25 6.24 -0.67 -8.12
C HIS A 25 5.14 -0.14 -9.05
N GLY A 26 5.37 -0.17 -10.36
CA GLY A 26 4.40 0.27 -11.36
C GLY A 26 3.07 -0.49 -11.26
N LEU A 27 3.13 -1.82 -11.17
CA LEU A 27 1.92 -2.65 -11.05
C LEU A 27 1.15 -2.36 -9.76
N ILE A 28 1.83 -2.23 -8.62
CA ILE A 28 1.19 -1.91 -7.34
C ILE A 28 0.49 -0.54 -7.40
N PHE A 29 1.15 0.45 -7.99
CA PHE A 29 0.57 1.79 -8.17
C PHE A 29 -0.64 1.78 -9.09
N GLN A 30 -0.54 1.11 -10.24
CA GLN A 30 -1.66 0.98 -11.18
C GLN A 30 -2.84 0.25 -10.54
N HIS A 31 -2.57 -0.82 -9.79
CA HIS A 31 -3.61 -1.55 -9.09
C HIS A 31 -4.29 -0.70 -8.02
N PHE A 32 -3.49 0.03 -7.22
CA PHE A 32 -4.02 0.95 -6.22
C PHE A 32 -4.88 2.06 -6.83
N GLU A 33 -4.43 2.66 -7.92
CA GLU A 33 -5.18 3.71 -8.63
C GLU A 33 -6.52 3.18 -9.20
N SER A 34 -6.54 1.92 -9.63
CA SER A 34 -7.73 1.24 -10.12
C SER A 34 -8.69 0.77 -9.02
N LEU A 35 -8.27 0.73 -7.74
CA LEU A 35 -9.15 0.27 -6.66
C LEU A 35 -10.21 1.32 -6.33
N PRO A 36 -11.47 0.92 -6.07
CA PRO A 36 -12.48 1.85 -5.59
C PRO A 36 -12.14 2.36 -4.17
N ILE A 37 -12.63 3.54 -3.84
CA ILE A 37 -12.48 4.12 -2.51
C ILE A 37 -13.16 3.21 -1.48
N GLY A 38 -12.44 2.87 -0.40
CA GLY A 38 -12.88 1.94 0.63
C GLY A 38 -12.54 0.49 0.35
N ALA A 39 -11.96 0.16 -0.82
CA ALA A 39 -11.40 -1.16 -1.08
C ALA A 39 -9.93 -1.26 -0.64
N TRP A 40 -9.48 -2.49 -0.48
CA TRP A 40 -8.12 -2.82 -0.08
C TRP A 40 -7.60 -4.04 -0.84
N PHE A 41 -6.29 -4.17 -0.86
CA PHE A 41 -5.58 -5.32 -1.41
C PHE A 41 -4.43 -5.70 -0.48
N ASP A 42 -4.05 -6.98 -0.54
CA ASP A 42 -2.96 -7.50 0.27
C ASP A 42 -1.71 -7.62 -0.60
N LEU A 43 -0.61 -7.01 -0.16
CA LEU A 43 0.71 -7.04 -0.76
C LEU A 43 1.57 -8.07 -0.03
N HIS A 44 2.03 -9.09 -0.73
CA HIS A 44 2.95 -10.10 -0.19
C HIS A 44 4.34 -9.86 -0.75
N SER A 45 5.31 -9.66 0.15
CA SER A 45 6.71 -9.39 -0.14
C SER A 45 7.61 -10.29 0.69
N ASP A 46 8.82 -10.56 0.19
CA ASP A 46 9.86 -11.30 0.93
C ASP A 46 10.61 -10.39 1.94
N HIS A 47 10.49 -9.06 1.76
CA HIS A 47 11.15 -8.04 2.57
C HIS A 47 10.21 -6.86 2.85
N GLU A 48 10.57 -6.06 3.85
CA GLU A 48 9.88 -4.84 4.22
C GLU A 48 9.91 -3.79 3.08
N PRO A 49 8.77 -3.38 2.52
CA PRO A 49 8.72 -2.43 1.41
C PRO A 49 8.65 -0.97 1.92
N LEU A 50 9.61 -0.56 2.75
CA LEU A 50 9.77 0.84 3.19
C LEU A 50 9.79 1.86 2.04
N PRO A 51 10.61 1.68 0.98
CA PRO A 51 10.69 2.68 -0.09
C PRO A 51 9.35 2.82 -0.82
N LEU A 52 8.58 1.74 -0.94
CA LEU A 52 7.24 1.78 -1.53
C LEU A 52 6.30 2.63 -0.68
N LYS A 53 6.30 2.45 0.65
CA LYS A 53 5.50 3.26 1.58
C LYS A 53 5.80 4.75 1.42
N GLN A 54 7.07 5.12 1.33
CA GLN A 54 7.47 6.52 1.16
C GLN A 54 6.96 7.11 -0.15
N GLN A 55 7.03 6.37 -1.26
CA GLN A 55 6.47 6.81 -2.54
C GLN A 55 4.94 6.97 -2.45
N PHE A 56 4.23 6.03 -1.82
CA PHE A 56 2.80 6.16 -1.56
C PHE A 56 2.45 7.40 -0.76
N GLN A 57 3.25 7.71 0.27
CA GLN A 57 3.06 8.88 1.11
C GLN A 57 3.30 10.20 0.35
N ALA A 58 4.25 10.22 -0.58
CA ALA A 58 4.51 11.37 -1.44
C ALA A 58 3.40 11.59 -2.47
N LEU A 59 2.85 10.51 -3.05
CA LEU A 59 1.82 10.59 -4.09
C LEU A 59 0.41 10.82 -3.53
N TRP A 60 0.05 10.13 -2.44
CA TRP A 60 -1.29 10.15 -1.86
C TRP A 60 -1.28 10.41 -0.36
N PRO A 61 -0.73 11.54 0.11
CA PRO A 61 -0.67 11.85 1.54
C PRO A 61 -2.07 11.80 2.17
N GLY A 62 -2.27 10.88 3.11
CA GLY A 62 -3.54 10.71 3.83
C GLY A 62 -4.70 10.09 3.04
N GLN A 63 -4.47 9.63 1.80
CA GLN A 63 -5.51 8.99 0.96
C GLN A 63 -5.31 7.48 0.79
N PHE A 64 -4.34 6.90 1.49
CA PHE A 64 -4.16 5.46 1.61
C PHE A 64 -4.14 5.05 3.08
N ASP A 65 -4.34 3.75 3.27
CA ASP A 65 -4.13 3.03 4.50
C ASP A 65 -2.99 2.03 4.31
N TRP A 66 -2.15 1.87 5.33
CA TRP A 66 -0.97 1.01 5.29
C TRP A 66 -0.92 0.20 6.58
N GLU A 67 -1.45 -1.01 6.51
CA GLU A 67 -1.54 -1.93 7.64
C GLU A 67 -0.55 -3.08 7.42
N VAL A 68 0.28 -3.37 8.42
CA VAL A 68 1.17 -4.53 8.37
C VAL A 68 0.44 -5.69 9.03
N LEU A 69 0.02 -6.67 8.23
CA LEU A 69 -0.66 -7.86 8.72
C LEU A 69 0.34 -8.88 9.27
N GLU A 70 1.50 -8.99 8.63
CA GLU A 70 2.52 -9.95 9.01
C GLU A 70 3.90 -9.41 8.66
N GLY A 71 4.81 -9.38 9.63
CA GLY A 71 6.19 -8.97 9.44
C GLY A 71 7.12 -10.02 10.01
N GLY A 72 7.63 -10.89 9.15
CA GLY A 72 8.60 -11.92 9.50
C GLY A 72 9.79 -11.95 8.53
N PRO A 73 10.92 -12.57 8.92
CA PRO A 73 12.08 -12.70 8.02
C PRO A 73 11.83 -13.63 6.82
N GLN A 74 10.70 -14.35 6.81
CA GLN A 74 10.30 -15.27 5.73
C GLN A 74 9.17 -14.71 4.85
N GLN A 75 8.33 -13.83 5.39
CA GLN A 75 7.21 -13.24 4.65
C GLN A 75 6.73 -11.94 5.28
N TRP A 76 6.46 -10.97 4.41
CA TRP A 76 5.87 -9.68 4.73
C TRP A 76 4.52 -9.57 4.03
N ARG A 77 3.46 -9.42 4.82
CA ARG A 77 2.09 -9.21 4.32
C ARG A 77 1.61 -7.86 4.79
N LEU A 78 1.27 -7.01 3.83
CA LEU A 78 0.78 -5.67 4.08
C LEU A 78 -0.57 -5.52 3.43
N ARG A 79 -1.49 -4.83 4.09
CA ARG A 79 -2.76 -4.44 3.53
C ARG A 79 -2.71 -2.97 3.17
N ILE A 80 -2.97 -2.68 1.91
CA ILE A 80 -3.02 -1.32 1.39
C ILE A 80 -4.47 -1.01 1.02
N GLY A 81 -5.06 -0.05 1.74
CA GLY A 81 -6.43 0.41 1.53
C GLY A 81 -6.46 1.74 0.81
N ARG A 82 -7.37 1.92 -0.16
CA ARG A 82 -7.63 3.24 -0.74
C ARG A 82 -8.65 3.96 0.13
N ARG A 83 -8.24 5.08 0.72
CA ARG A 83 -9.15 5.93 1.50
C ARG A 83 -9.68 7.06 0.63
N PRO A 84 -10.88 7.59 0.92
CA PRO A 84 -11.30 8.84 0.31
C PRO A 84 -10.23 9.87 0.62
N ALA A 85 -9.98 10.79 -0.31
CA ALA A 85 -9.19 11.97 -0.02
C ALA A 85 -9.83 12.67 1.19
N GLY A 86 -9.32 12.40 2.39
CA GLY A 86 -9.60 13.23 3.54
C GLY A 86 -9.20 14.62 3.13
N LYS A 87 -10.01 15.64 3.40
CA LYS A 87 -9.72 17.03 3.09
C LYS A 87 -8.39 17.40 3.77
N SER A 88 -7.27 17.08 3.11
CA SER A 88 -5.96 17.52 3.51
C SER A 88 -6.01 19.00 3.21
N CYS A 89 -6.16 19.76 4.29
CA CYS A 89 -6.02 21.19 4.30
C CYS A 89 -4.83 21.53 3.41
N CYS A 90 -5.14 22.04 2.22
CA CYS A 90 -4.20 22.67 1.33
C CYS A 90 -3.78 23.96 2.02
N GLY A 91 -2.84 23.84 2.96
CA GLY A 91 -2.11 24.94 3.57
C GLY A 91 -1.03 25.38 2.61
N CYS A 92 -1.39 26.27 1.70
CA CYS A 92 -0.48 27.11 0.94
C CYS A 92 0.50 27.85 1.87
N CYS A 93 1.82 27.62 1.71
CA CYS A 93 2.96 28.50 2.08
C CYS A 93 4.21 27.84 1.47
N GLY A 94 4.62 28.07 0.21
CA GLY A 94 4.77 29.37 -0.42
C GLY A 94 6.01 30.05 0.14
N GLY A 95 7.20 29.64 -0.30
CA GLY A 95 8.45 30.31 0.07
C GLY A 95 8.57 31.70 -0.54
N ALA A 96 9.24 32.60 0.18
CA ALA A 96 9.90 33.76 -0.42
C ALA A 96 11.17 34.03 0.40
N ALA A 97 12.31 33.93 -0.27
CA ALA A 97 13.59 34.44 0.19
C ALA A 97 13.58 35.97 0.12
N ASN A 98 14.18 36.63 1.12
CA ASN A 98 14.75 37.97 0.98
C ASN A 98 16.01 38.10 1.83
#